data_AF-A0A924V5N9-F1
#
_entry.id   AF-A0A924V5N9-F1
#
_cell.length_a   1.000
_cell.length_b   1.000
_cell.length_c   1.000
_cell.angle_alpha   90.00
_cell.angle_beta   90.00
_cell.angle_gamma   90.00
#
_symmetry.space_group_name_H-M   'P 1'
#
loop_
_entity.id
_entity.type
_entity.pdbx_description
1 polymer ?
#
loop_
_entity_poly.entity_id
_entity_poly.type
_entity_poly.pdbx_seq_one_letter_code
_entity_poly.pdbx_strand_id
1 'polypeptide(L)'
;MGLKQYFSDLIKKVETSNVITNAGKDDNGFYKPTQTIVLRHLNLLRDLHDKPRAKAMVKTAWNVVIKEIPPEWLILNGKDKEELKSILDLQQLRQKDIK
;
A
#
# COMPACT_ATOMS: atom_id res chain seq x y z
N MET A 1 11.32 -5.68 -12.06
CA MET A 1 11.69 -5.25 -10.70
C MET A 1 10.94 -6.14 -9.71
N GLY A 2 11.19 -6.03 -8.41
CA GLY A 2 10.39 -6.70 -7.38
C GLY A 2 9.70 -5.67 -6.50
N LEU A 3 8.65 -6.07 -5.77
CA LEU A 3 7.85 -5.18 -4.95
C LEU A 3 8.65 -4.32 -3.97
N LYS A 4 9.76 -4.84 -3.43
CA LYS A 4 10.66 -4.08 -2.56
C LYS A 4 11.22 -2.83 -3.22
N GLN A 5 11.65 -2.96 -4.47
CA GLN A 5 12.18 -1.83 -5.21
C GLN A 5 11.05 -0.85 -5.55
N TYR A 6 9.90 -1.35 -6.00
CA TYR A 6 8.72 -0.52 -6.28
C TYR A 6 8.31 0.36 -5.09
N PHE A 7 8.17 -0.23 -3.89
CA PHE A 7 7.80 0.54 -2.71
C PHE A 7 8.90 1.50 -2.28
N SER A 8 10.17 1.11 -2.40
CA SER A 8 11.29 2.02 -2.13
C SER A 8 11.29 3.22 -3.07
N ASP A 9 10.99 3.03 -4.36
CA ASP A 9 10.95 4.08 -5.35
C ASP A 9 9.73 4.99 -5.15
N LEU A 10 8.59 4.41 -4.77
CA LEU A 10 7.39 5.17 -4.43
C LEU A 10 7.58 6.04 -3.18
N ILE A 11 8.26 5.51 -2.14
CA ILE A 11 8.63 6.27 -0.94
C ILE A 11 9.50 7.46 -1.33
N LYS A 12 10.56 7.23 -2.12
CA LYS A 12 11.44 8.31 -2.59
C LYS A 12 10.67 9.35 -3.39
N LYS A 13 9.80 8.93 -4.32
CA LYS A 13 8.97 9.83 -5.13
C LYS A 13 8.08 10.71 -4.26
N VAL A 14 7.47 10.17 -3.21
CA VAL A 14 6.67 10.94 -2.23
C VAL A 14 7.55 11.90 -1.43
N GLU A 15 8.71 11.44 -0.94
CA GLU A 15 9.65 12.28 -0.18
C GLU A 15 10.20 13.45 -0.99
N THR A 16 10.40 13.27 -2.30
CA THR A 16 10.94 14.31 -3.18
C THR A 16 9.88 15.14 -3.90
N SER A 17 8.59 14.85 -3.70
CA SER A 17 7.54 15.54 -4.43
C SER A 17 7.11 16.83 -3.74
N ASN A 18 7.03 17.90 -4.52
CA ASN A 18 6.42 19.17 -4.11
C ASN A 18 4.90 19.20 -4.33
N VAL A 19 4.33 18.18 -4.98
CA VAL A 19 2.89 18.08 -5.32
C VAL A 19 2.10 17.48 -4.16
N ILE A 20 2.73 16.58 -3.40
CA ILE A 20 2.14 15.93 -2.25
C ILE A 20 2.58 16.68 -1.00
N THR A 21 1.66 17.43 -0.40
CA THR A 21 1.91 18.08 0.89
C THR A 21 1.55 17.11 2.01
N ASN A 22 2.49 16.86 2.93
CA ASN A 22 2.27 16.10 4.16
C ASN A 22 1.40 16.86 5.19
N ALA A 23 0.66 17.86 4.74
CA ALA A 23 -0.10 18.78 5.56
C ALA A 23 -1.59 18.48 5.41
N GLY A 24 -2.20 17.94 6.46
CA GLY A 24 -3.64 17.69 6.49
C GLY A 24 -4.06 17.15 7.85
N LYS A 25 -5.32 17.39 8.21
CA LYS A 25 -5.99 16.72 9.32
C LYS A 25 -6.97 15.69 8.77
N ASP A 26 -7.18 14.60 9.49
CA ASP A 26 -8.24 13.63 9.19
C ASP A 26 -9.62 14.18 9.60
N ASP A 27 -10.68 13.41 9.33
CA ASP A 27 -12.08 13.77 9.64
C ASP A 27 -12.33 13.97 11.15
N ASN A 28 -11.40 13.53 11.99
CA ASN A 28 -11.44 13.66 13.45
C ASN A 28 -10.53 14.80 13.97
N GLY A 29 -9.87 15.55 13.09
CA GLY A 29 -9.00 16.68 13.44
C GLY A 29 -7.56 16.31 13.85
N PHE A 30 -7.14 15.05 13.70
CA PHE A 30 -5.77 14.61 13.95
C PHE A 30 -4.88 14.84 12.73
N TYR A 31 -3.60 15.14 12.94
CA TYR A 31 -2.66 15.23 11.83
C TYR A 31 -2.57 13.91 11.07
N LYS A 32 -2.80 13.96 9.76
CA LYS A 32 -2.65 12.78 8.91
C LYS A 32 -1.21 12.26 9.01
N PRO A 33 -1.01 10.94 9.12
CA PRO A 33 0.32 10.37 9.02
C PRO A 33 0.91 10.80 7.67
N THR A 34 2.14 11.33 7.70
CA THR A 34 2.84 11.70 6.45
C THR A 34 2.81 10.51 5.49
N GLN A 35 2.59 10.77 4.21
CA GLN A 35 2.39 9.71 3.23
C GLN A 35 3.59 8.76 3.15
N THR A 36 4.77 9.30 3.44
CA THR A 36 6.01 8.56 3.68
C THR A 36 5.88 7.51 4.79
N ILE A 37 5.26 7.84 5.94
CA ILE A 37 5.04 6.90 7.05
C ILE A 37 4.11 5.77 6.60
N VAL A 38 3.02 6.09 5.89
CA VAL A 38 2.08 5.08 5.39
C VAL A 38 2.79 4.10 4.45
N LEU A 39 3.60 4.60 3.53
CA LEU A 39 4.35 3.77 2.58
C LEU A 39 5.47 2.96 3.26
N ARG A 40 6.21 3.55 4.21
CA ARG A 40 7.21 2.84 5.01
C ARG A 40 6.57 1.72 5.84
N HIS A 41 5.40 1.98 6.41
CA HIS A 41 4.64 0.98 7.18
C HIS A 41 4.24 -0.21 6.31
N LEU A 42 3.68 0.05 5.11
CA LEU A 42 3.37 -1.01 4.16
C LEU A 42 4.62 -1.79 3.72
N ASN A 43 5.73 -1.09 3.44
CA ASN A 43 6.97 -1.74 3.02
C ASN A 43 7.53 -2.69 4.09
N LEU A 44 7.39 -2.35 5.37
CA LEU A 44 7.76 -3.21 6.50
C LEU A 44 6.81 -4.40 6.65
N LEU A 45 5.50 -4.15 6.52
CA LEU A 45 4.49 -5.19 6.67
C LEU A 45 4.46 -6.19 5.51
N ARG A 46 4.87 -5.78 4.29
CA ARG A 46 4.93 -6.67 3.12
C ARG A 46 5.69 -7.95 3.44
N ASP A 47 6.82 -7.87 4.14
CA ASP A 47 7.66 -9.03 4.44
C ASP A 47 7.03 -9.95 5.50
N LEU A 48 5.94 -9.53 6.15
CA LEU A 48 5.18 -10.34 7.11
C LEU A 48 4.00 -11.09 6.46
N HIS A 49 3.74 -10.94 5.16
CA HIS A 49 2.57 -11.54 4.50
C HIS A 49 2.47 -13.07 4.61
N ASP A 50 3.60 -13.77 4.74
CA ASP A 50 3.65 -15.21 4.96
C ASP A 50 3.09 -15.63 6.33
N LYS A 51 2.97 -14.69 7.28
CA LYS A 51 2.37 -14.95 8.58
C LYS A 51 0.85 -14.75 8.51
N PRO A 52 0.02 -15.77 8.80
CA PRO A 52 -1.44 -15.69 8.70
C PRO A 52 -2.05 -14.52 9.47
N ARG A 53 -1.47 -14.17 10.64
CA ARG A 53 -1.93 -13.07 11.50
C ARG A 53 -1.58 -11.68 10.95
N ALA A 54 -0.53 -11.57 10.14
CA ALA A 54 -0.07 -10.30 9.58
C ALA A 54 -0.75 -9.95 8.25
N LYS A 55 -1.37 -10.91 7.56
CA LYS A 55 -2.14 -10.67 6.32
C LYS A 55 -3.18 -9.56 6.47
N ALA A 56 -3.95 -9.58 7.56
CA ALA A 56 -4.94 -8.54 7.85
C ALA A 56 -4.28 -7.15 7.99
N MET A 57 -3.10 -7.08 8.59
CA MET A 57 -2.35 -5.84 8.76
C MET A 57 -1.85 -5.30 7.43
N VAL A 58 -1.32 -6.17 6.54
CA VAL A 58 -0.87 -5.76 5.20
C VAL A 58 -2.03 -5.20 4.38
N LYS A 59 -3.19 -5.85 4.43
CA LYS A 59 -4.41 -5.39 3.73
C LYS A 59 -4.90 -4.04 4.26
N THR A 60 -4.90 -3.86 5.59
CA THR A 60 -5.24 -2.57 6.20
C THR A 60 -4.27 -1.49 5.78
N ALA A 61 -2.96 -1.74 5.82
CA ALA A 61 -1.95 -0.77 5.37
C ALA A 61 -2.10 -0.42 3.89
N TRP A 62 -2.39 -1.40 3.02
CA TRP A 62 -2.67 -1.16 1.61
C TRP A 62 -3.91 -0.28 1.41
N ASN A 63 -4.98 -0.51 2.18
CA ASN A 63 -6.19 0.31 2.13
C ASN A 63 -5.94 1.77 2.55
N VAL A 64 -4.96 2.03 3.42
CA VAL A 64 -4.56 3.40 3.76
C VAL A 64 -3.77 4.01 2.60
N VAL A 65 -2.85 3.25 1.99
CA VAL A 65 -2.09 3.71 0.81
C VAL A 65 -3.00 4.15 -0.33
N ILE A 66 -4.02 3.37 -0.69
CA ILE A 66 -4.94 3.74 -1.79
C ILE A 66 -5.81 4.97 -1.48
N LYS A 67 -6.00 5.31 -0.19
CA LYS A 67 -6.77 6.48 0.23
C LYS A 67 -5.94 7.75 0.23
N GLU A 68 -4.67 7.63 0.61
CA GLU A 68 -3.78 8.78 0.81
C GLU A 68 -2.88 9.06 -0.40
N ILE A 69 -2.55 8.04 -1.20
CA ILE A 69 -1.70 8.19 -2.40
C ILE A 69 -2.57 8.31 -3.64
N PRO A 70 -2.30 9.30 -4.53
CA PRO A 70 -3.03 9.42 -5.79
C PRO A 70 -2.91 8.15 -6.65
N PRO A 71 -4.01 7.67 -7.25
CA PRO A 71 -4.03 6.41 -8.01
C PRO A 71 -3.07 6.40 -9.19
N GLU A 72 -2.81 7.56 -9.81
CA GLU A 72 -1.85 7.73 -10.90
C GLU A 72 -0.40 7.46 -10.49
N TRP A 73 -0.09 7.38 -9.19
CA TRP A 73 1.24 6.99 -8.70
C TRP A 73 1.33 5.51 -8.32
N LEU A 74 0.20 4.82 -8.25
CA LEU A 74 0.10 3.40 -7.89
C LEU A 74 0.20 2.50 -9.14
N ILE A 75 1.10 2.83 -10.06
CA ILE A 75 1.30 2.10 -11.31
C ILE A 75 2.30 0.97 -11.10
N LEU A 76 1.79 -0.26 -11.00
CA LEU A 76 2.59 -1.49 -10.92
C LEU A 76 2.75 -2.11 -12.31
N ASN A 77 3.91 -2.70 -12.58
CA ASN A 77 4.07 -3.58 -13.74
C ASN A 77 3.30 -4.90 -13.52
N GLY A 78 3.08 -5.68 -14.60
CA GLY A 78 2.25 -6.89 -14.54
C GLY A 78 2.70 -7.91 -13.50
N LYS A 79 4.02 -8.10 -13.36
CA LYS A 79 4.62 -9.05 -12.41
C LYS A 79 4.44 -8.60 -10.96
N ASP A 80 4.74 -7.34 -10.66
CA ASP A 80 4.60 -6.77 -9.31
C ASP A 80 3.11 -6.71 -8.90
N LYS A 81 2.21 -6.49 -9.87
CA LYS A 81 0.76 -6.53 -9.63
C LYS A 81 0.26 -7.91 -9.22
N GLU A 82 0.78 -8.97 -9.85
CA GLU A 82 0.45 -10.35 -9.48
C GLU A 82 0.99 -10.73 -8.11
N GLU A 83 2.24 -10.34 -7.82
CA GLU A 83 2.87 -10.54 -6.52
C GLU A 83 2.08 -9.83 -5.41
N LEU A 84 1.68 -8.57 -5.64
CA LEU A 84 0.89 -7.81 -4.67
C LEU A 84 -0.50 -8.42 -4.47
N LYS A 85 -1.14 -8.90 -5.54
CA LYS A 85 -2.43 -9.61 -5.44
C LYS A 85 -2.32 -10.89 -4.61
N SER A 86 -1.21 -11.62 -4.75
CA SER A 86 -0.92 -12.81 -3.93
C SER A 86 -0.80 -12.43 -2.45
N ILE A 87 -0.02 -11.39 -2.15
CA ILE A 87 0.19 -10.87 -0.79
C ILE A 87 -1.12 -10.42 -0.13
N LEU A 88 -1.98 -9.75 -0.89
CA LEU A 88 -3.26 -9.22 -0.42
C LEU A 88 -4.39 -10.26 -0.45
N ASP A 89 -4.11 -11.50 -0.86
CA ASP A 89 -5.09 -12.59 -1.06
C ASP A 89 -6.30 -12.15 -1.92
N LEU A 90 -6.04 -11.30 -2.92
CA LEU A 90 -7.06 -10.83 -3.87
C LEU A 90 -7.41 -11.91 -4.91
N GLN A 91 -6.78 -13.08 -4.83
CA GLN A 91 -7.03 -14.25 -5.68
C GLN A 91 -8.30 -15.02 -5.26
N GLN A 92 -8.76 -14.91 -4.01
CA GLN A 92 -9.94 -15.66 -3.51
C GLN A 92 -11.29 -14.97 -3.74
N LEU A 93 -11.34 -13.71 -4.16
CA LEU A 93 -12.60 -13.00 -4.38
C LEU A 93 -13.36 -13.44 -5.65
N ARG A 94 -12.87 -14.44 -6.39
CA ARG A 94 -13.56 -15.00 -7.56
C ARG A 94 -14.27 -16.34 -7.33
N GLN A 95 -14.27 -16.90 -6.12
CA GLN A 95 -14.90 -18.21 -5.86
C GLN A 95 -15.99 -18.22 -4.78
N LYS A 96 -16.36 -17.08 -4.17
CA LYS A 96 -17.40 -17.05 -3.13
C LYS A 96 -18.80 -16.62 -3.57
N ASP A 97 -19.02 -16.33 -4.84
CA ASP A 97 -20.34 -15.89 -5.36
C ASP A 97 -21.05 -16.95 -6.23
N ILE A 98 -20.70 -18.23 -6.10
CA ILE A 98 -21.48 -19.32 -6.70
C ILE A 98 -21.73 -20.40 -5.66
N LYS A 99 -22.78 -20.19 -4.85
CA LYS A 99 -23.62 -21.26 -4.30
C LYS A 99 -25.05 -20.76 -4.23
#